data_AF-A0A151UDB4-F1
#
_entry.id   AF-A0A151UDB4-F1
#
_cell.length_a   1.000
_cell.length_b   1.000
_cell.length_c   1.000
_cell.angle_alpha   90.00
_cell.angle_beta   90.00
_cell.angle_gamma   90.00
#
_symmetry.space_group_name_H-M   'P 1'
#
loop_
_entity.id
_entity.type
_entity.pdbx_description
1 polymer ?
#
loop_
_entity_poly.entity_id
_entity_poly.type
_entity_poly.pdbx_seq_one_letter_code
_entity_poly.pdbx_strand_id
1 'polypeptide(L)'
;LALERYDGIADPEEHLDAFVTQVGLYTDDDAIMCKVFPTSLKGPTLNWFTRLPLGSVDSFTTLSSRFVIQFATSRPHQLTSIAMVNIREEKKEPLRTFMERFGRMTLSIRDLDPAVAMHHLITALRPGPFVNSLME
;
A
#
# COMPACT_ATOMS: atom_id res chain seq x y z
N LEU A 1 -12.13 -11.82 12.97
CA LEU A 1 -11.44 -11.20 11.81
C LEU A 1 -10.52 -12.27 11.25
N ALA A 2 -10.64 -12.60 9.97
CA ALA A 2 -9.78 -13.59 9.33
C ALA A 2 -8.87 -12.84 8.36
N LEU A 3 -7.56 -12.92 8.60
CA LEU A 3 -6.54 -12.42 7.67
C LEU A 3 -6.76 -13.07 6.29
N GLU A 4 -6.88 -12.23 5.26
CA GLU A 4 -6.94 -12.72 3.88
C GLU A 4 -5.60 -13.36 3.50
N ARG A 5 -5.67 -14.50 2.80
CA ARG A 5 -4.46 -15.20 2.38
C ARG A 5 -3.82 -14.51 1.18
N TYR A 6 -2.53 -14.25 1.26
CA TYR A 6 -1.74 -13.54 0.27
C TYR A 6 -1.41 -14.40 -0.95
N ASP A 7 -1.81 -13.97 -2.14
CA ASP A 7 -1.50 -14.64 -3.43
C ASP A 7 -0.27 -14.08 -4.16
N GLY A 8 0.29 -12.95 -3.70
CA GLY A 8 1.41 -12.29 -4.37
C GLY A 8 0.99 -11.21 -5.34
N ILE A 9 -0.20 -10.61 -5.15
CA ILE A 9 -0.68 -9.46 -5.95
C ILE A 9 -0.85 -8.20 -5.08
N ALA A 10 -1.17 -8.35 -3.80
CA ALA A 10 -1.30 -7.22 -2.88
C ALA A 10 0.08 -6.70 -2.42
N ASP A 11 0.09 -5.57 -1.72
CA ASP A 11 1.33 -5.06 -1.13
C ASP A 11 1.85 -6.02 -0.03
N PRO A 12 3.11 -6.48 -0.12
CA PRO A 12 3.65 -7.44 0.86
C PRO A 12 3.87 -6.82 2.24
N GLU A 13 4.13 -5.52 2.35
CA GLU A 13 4.32 -4.85 3.65
C GLU A 13 2.99 -4.72 4.38
N GLU A 14 1.91 -4.39 3.66
CA GLU A 14 0.56 -4.31 4.22
C GLU A 14 0.08 -5.69 4.71
N HIS A 15 0.35 -6.76 3.95
CA HIS A 15 0.06 -8.12 4.39
C HIS A 15 0.84 -8.49 5.66
N LEU A 16 2.12 -8.10 5.72
CA LEU A 16 2.97 -8.38 6.87
C LEU A 16 2.49 -7.64 8.12
N ASP A 17 2.12 -6.37 8.01
CA ASP A 17 1.57 -5.57 9.11
C ASP A 17 0.25 -6.17 9.64
N ALA A 18 -0.65 -6.56 8.73
CA ALA A 18 -1.89 -7.25 9.08
C ALA A 18 -1.63 -8.60 9.76
N PHE A 19 -0.64 -9.36 9.29
CA PHE A 19 -0.24 -10.62 9.92
C PHE A 19 0.31 -10.41 11.34
N VAL A 20 1.24 -9.48 11.51
CA VAL A 20 1.85 -9.16 12.81
C VAL A 20 0.79 -8.65 13.78
N THR A 21 -0.10 -7.77 13.34
CA THR A 21 -1.20 -7.26 14.15
C THR A 21 -2.11 -8.38 14.63
N GLN A 22 -2.48 -9.33 13.74
CA GLN A 22 -3.39 -10.41 14.10
C GLN A 22 -2.74 -11.48 14.98
N VAL A 23 -1.53 -11.94 14.63
CA VAL A 23 -0.84 -13.00 15.38
C VAL A 23 -0.27 -12.47 16.69
N GLY A 24 0.14 -11.19 16.73
CA GLY A 24 0.58 -10.48 17.93
C GLY A 24 -0.45 -10.41 19.04
N LEU A 25 -1.74 -10.62 18.75
CA LEU A 25 -2.79 -10.77 19.77
C LEU A 25 -2.64 -12.05 20.60
N TYR A 26 -1.91 -13.05 20.09
CA TYR A 26 -1.78 -14.37 20.70
C TYR A 26 -0.33 -14.68 21.11
N THR A 27 0.66 -14.17 20.38
CA THR A 27 2.07 -14.45 20.63
C THR A 27 2.99 -13.41 20.00
N ASP A 28 4.09 -13.15 20.68
CA ASP A 28 5.26 -12.43 20.21
C ASP A 28 6.48 -13.36 20.04
N ASP A 29 6.28 -14.68 20.19
CA ASP A 29 7.34 -15.67 20.00
C ASP A 29 7.66 -15.83 18.52
N ASP A 30 8.88 -15.42 18.19
CA ASP A 30 9.42 -15.38 16.83
C ASP A 30 9.35 -16.75 16.11
N ALA A 31 9.60 -17.85 16.83
CA ALA A 31 9.53 -19.19 16.26
C ALA A 31 8.08 -19.63 15.97
N ILE A 32 7.12 -19.21 16.80
CA ILE A 32 5.70 -19.44 16.52
C ILE A 32 5.25 -18.59 15.32
N MET A 33 5.65 -17.31 15.26
CA MET A 33 5.34 -16.44 14.12
C MET A 33 5.83 -17.04 12.79
N CYS A 34 7.06 -17.55 12.75
CA CYS A 34 7.60 -18.25 11.57
C CYS A 34 6.78 -19.48 11.16
N LYS A 35 6.34 -20.29 12.13
CA LYS A 35 5.56 -21.51 11.88
C LYS A 35 4.15 -21.20 11.39
N VAL A 36 3.55 -20.11 11.88
CA VAL A 36 2.19 -19.70 11.51
C VAL A 36 2.17 -18.93 10.20
N PHE A 37 3.22 -18.17 9.86
CA PHE A 37 3.29 -17.38 8.62
C PHE A 37 2.79 -18.08 7.35
N PRO A 38 3.18 -19.33 7.01
CA PRO A 38 2.70 -20.01 5.80
C PRO A 38 1.17 -20.19 5.74
N THR A 39 0.46 -20.19 6.87
CA THR A 39 -1.02 -20.29 6.86
C THR A 39 -1.68 -19.03 6.28
N SER A 40 -0.97 -17.91 6.28
CA SER A 40 -1.39 -16.64 5.67
C SER A 40 -1.13 -16.55 4.17
N LEU A 41 -0.50 -17.56 3.55
CA LEU A 41 -0.10 -17.54 2.14
C LEU A 41 -0.97 -18.49 1.30
N LYS A 42 -1.16 -18.22 0.01
CA LYS A 42 -1.86 -19.10 -0.94
C LYS A 42 -1.17 -19.12 -2.31
N GLY A 43 -1.31 -20.23 -3.04
CA GLY A 43 -0.82 -20.31 -4.42
C GLY A 43 0.71 -20.12 -4.53
N PRO A 44 1.21 -19.25 -5.43
CA PRO A 44 2.65 -19.08 -5.67
C PRO A 44 3.46 -18.67 -4.44
N THR A 45 2.88 -17.90 -3.52
CA THR A 45 3.56 -17.38 -2.32
C THR A 45 3.82 -18.48 -1.30
N LEU A 46 2.82 -19.35 -1.06
CA LEU A 46 2.99 -20.54 -0.23
C LEU A 46 4.06 -21.47 -0.83
N ASN A 47 4.04 -21.63 -2.15
CA ASN A 47 4.97 -22.47 -2.88
C ASN A 47 6.42 -21.93 -2.80
N TRP A 48 6.60 -20.61 -2.75
CA TRP A 48 7.88 -19.98 -2.45
C TRP A 48 8.37 -20.33 -1.05
N PHE A 49 7.50 -20.20 -0.04
CA PHE A 49 7.86 -20.49 1.36
C PHE A 49 8.33 -21.94 1.52
N THR A 50 7.64 -22.92 0.93
CA THR A 50 8.01 -24.33 1.02
C THR A 50 9.33 -24.68 0.31
N ARG A 51 9.84 -23.80 -0.56
CA ARG A 51 11.11 -23.97 -1.26
C ARG A 51 12.29 -23.26 -0.59
N LEU A 52 12.07 -22.59 0.54
CA LEU A 52 13.15 -21.98 1.30
C LEU A 52 14.13 -23.08 1.78
N PRO A 53 15.46 -22.88 1.64
CA PRO A 53 16.42 -23.84 2.14
C PRO A 53 16.26 -24.06 3.64
N LEU A 54 16.46 -25.30 4.11
CA LEU A 54 16.43 -25.61 5.53
C LEU A 54 17.48 -24.77 6.28
N GLY A 55 17.09 -24.20 7.42
CA GLY A 55 17.96 -23.32 8.21
C GLY A 55 18.21 -21.93 7.60
N SER A 56 17.58 -21.57 6.49
CA SER A 56 17.74 -20.23 5.87
C SER A 56 16.95 -19.12 6.57
N VAL A 57 16.05 -19.49 7.47
CA VAL A 57 15.23 -18.61 8.30
C VAL A 57 15.54 -18.96 9.76
N ASP A 58 16.22 -18.06 10.44
CA ASP A 58 16.57 -18.14 11.86
C ASP A 58 15.64 -17.32 12.74
N SER A 59 14.89 -16.39 12.13
CA SER A 59 13.97 -15.51 12.81
C SER A 59 12.84 -15.03 11.91
N PHE A 60 11.75 -14.55 12.52
CA PHE A 60 10.63 -13.92 11.82
C PHE A 60 11.06 -12.64 11.10
N THR A 61 12.04 -11.92 11.65
CA THR A 61 12.64 -10.76 11.00
C THR A 61 13.33 -11.16 9.68
N THR A 62 14.14 -12.23 9.69
CA THR A 62 14.78 -12.77 8.48
C THR A 62 13.73 -13.24 7.47
N LEU A 63 12.68 -13.93 7.92
CA LEU A 63 11.58 -14.37 7.05
C LEU A 63 10.86 -13.19 6.39
N SER A 64 10.50 -12.18 7.19
CA SER A 64 9.79 -10.98 6.76
C SER A 64 10.57 -10.20 5.72
N SER A 65 11.88 -10.00 5.94
CA SER A 65 12.76 -9.35 4.98
C SER A 65 12.80 -10.10 3.65
N ARG A 66 12.98 -11.43 3.68
CA ARG A 66 12.98 -12.25 2.46
C ARG A 66 11.64 -12.20 1.73
N PHE A 67 10.54 -12.20 2.46
CA PHE A 67 9.20 -12.10 1.89
C PHE A 67 9.01 -10.78 1.15
N VAL A 68 9.33 -9.65 1.78
CA VAL A 68 9.22 -8.32 1.15
C VAL A 68 10.14 -8.22 -0.07
N ILE A 69 11.37 -8.74 0.00
CA ILE A 69 12.30 -8.75 -1.14
C ILE A 69 11.76 -9.60 -2.29
N GLN A 70 11.26 -10.81 -2.00
CA GLN A 70 10.75 -11.73 -3.01
C GLN A 70 9.55 -11.15 -3.77
N PHE A 71 8.66 -10.46 -3.05
CA PHE A 71 7.42 -9.93 -3.57
C PHE A 71 7.47 -8.41 -3.74
N ALA A 72 8.66 -7.81 -3.82
CA ALA A 72 8.78 -6.35 -3.99
C ALA A 72 8.09 -5.84 -5.26
N THR A 73 8.01 -6.67 -6.30
CA THR A 73 7.36 -6.36 -7.59
C THR A 73 5.86 -6.65 -7.62
N SER A 74 5.31 -7.33 -6.62
CA SER A 74 3.85 -7.52 -6.51
C SER A 74 3.14 -6.31 -5.95
N ARG A 75 3.88 -5.28 -5.53
CA ARG A 75 3.28 -3.99 -5.19
C ARG A 75 2.38 -3.59 -6.37
N PRO A 76 1.07 -3.37 -6.15
CA PRO A 76 0.21 -2.75 -7.16
C PRO A 76 0.96 -1.53 -7.68
N HIS A 77 1.03 -1.36 -9.01
CA HIS A 77 1.85 -0.30 -9.63
C HIS A 77 1.70 0.97 -8.80
N GLN A 78 2.76 1.36 -8.09
CA GLN A 78 2.69 2.49 -7.18
C GLN A 78 2.21 3.66 -8.02
N LEU A 79 1.03 4.18 -7.70
CA LEU A 79 0.55 5.37 -8.37
C LEU A 79 1.60 6.44 -8.08
N THR A 80 2.20 6.98 -9.13
CA THR A 80 3.10 8.12 -9.00
C THR A 80 2.30 9.40 -9.13
N SER A 81 2.93 10.55 -8.85
CA SER A 81 2.31 11.86 -9.07
C SER A 81 1.75 12.03 -10.50
N ILE A 82 2.27 11.31 -11.49
CA ILE A 82 1.74 11.31 -12.86
C ILE A 82 0.28 10.89 -12.95
N ALA A 83 -0.19 10.03 -12.04
CA ALA A 83 -1.57 9.57 -12.01
C ALA A 83 -2.53 10.73 -11.69
N MET A 84 -2.06 11.78 -11.01
CA MET A 84 -2.83 12.97 -10.69
C MET A 84 -3.10 13.87 -11.90
N VAL A 85 -2.33 13.75 -12.98
CA VAL A 85 -2.49 14.57 -14.21
C VAL A 85 -3.87 14.38 -14.85
N ASN A 86 -4.45 13.19 -14.69
CA ASN A 86 -5.77 12.87 -15.25
C ASN A 86 -6.94 13.28 -14.35
N ILE A 87 -6.67 13.75 -13.12
CA ILE A 87 -7.72 14.25 -12.23
C ILE A 87 -7.96 15.71 -12.56
N ARG A 88 -9.17 16.02 -13.02
CA ARG A 88 -9.64 17.37 -13.33
C ARG A 88 -11.04 17.56 -12.81
N GLU A 89 -11.32 18.77 -12.32
CA GLU A 89 -12.66 19.16 -11.91
C GLU A 89 -13.57 19.26 -13.14
N GLU A 90 -14.64 18.46 -13.16
CA GLU A 90 -15.54 18.41 -14.31
C GLU A 90 -16.54 19.58 -14.34
N LYS A 91 -17.07 19.91 -15.52
CA LYS A 91 -17.90 21.12 -15.74
C LYS A 91 -19.14 21.22 -14.82
N LYS A 92 -19.69 20.09 -14.37
CA LYS A 92 -20.88 20.03 -13.52
C LYS A 92 -20.60 19.35 -12.18
N GLU A 93 -19.34 19.06 -11.88
CA GLU A 93 -18.96 18.43 -10.62
C GLU A 93 -18.95 19.47 -9.50
N PRO A 94 -19.62 19.20 -8.35
CA PRO A 94 -19.46 20.03 -7.17
C PRO A 94 -18.04 19.93 -6.63
N LEU A 95 -17.46 21.07 -6.21
CA LEU A 95 -16.09 21.15 -5.67
C LEU A 95 -15.80 20.09 -4.60
N ARG A 96 -16.77 19.82 -3.72
CA ARG A 96 -16.65 18.78 -2.67
C ARG A 96 -16.38 17.39 -3.25
N THR A 97 -17.09 17.01 -4.30
CA THR A 97 -16.95 15.70 -4.95
C THR A 97 -15.57 15.56 -5.60
N PHE A 98 -15.12 16.65 -6.22
CA PHE A 98 -13.77 16.74 -6.76
C PHE A 98 -12.71 16.60 -5.66
N MET A 99 -12.85 17.33 -4.54
CA MET A 99 -11.95 17.24 -3.37
C MET A 99 -11.90 15.83 -2.78
N GLU A 100 -13.03 15.13 -2.69
CA GLU A 100 -13.08 13.75 -2.21
C GLU A 100 -12.33 12.80 -3.17
N ARG A 101 -12.51 12.95 -4.49
CA ARG A 101 -11.77 12.17 -5.49
C ARG A 101 -10.27 12.45 -5.45
N PHE A 102 -9.91 13.72 -5.42
CA PHE A 102 -8.52 14.17 -5.34
C PHE A 102 -7.85 13.64 -4.08
N GLY A 103 -8.52 13.78 -2.92
CA GLY A 103 -8.04 13.27 -1.63
C GLY A 103 -7.82 11.76 -1.61
N ARG A 104 -8.73 10.98 -2.21
CA ARG A 104 -8.52 9.52 -2.34
C ARG A 104 -7.29 9.19 -3.17
N MET A 105 -7.05 9.94 -4.25
CA MET A 105 -5.87 9.74 -5.09
C MET A 105 -4.58 10.08 -4.36
N THR A 106 -4.55 11.21 -3.63
CA THR A 106 -3.36 11.60 -2.86
C THR A 106 -3.02 10.58 -1.78
N LEU A 107 -4.04 10.00 -1.12
CA LEU A 107 -3.83 8.94 -0.12
C LEU A 107 -3.33 7.62 -0.73
N SER A 108 -3.56 7.41 -2.03
CA SER A 108 -3.12 6.21 -2.73
C SER A 108 -1.68 6.31 -3.25
N ILE A 109 -1.07 7.50 -3.22
CA ILE A 109 0.31 7.75 -3.64
C ILE A 109 1.19 7.80 -2.40
N ARG A 110 2.12 6.84 -2.27
CA ARG A 110 3.10 6.84 -1.17
C ARG A 110 4.10 7.98 -1.33
N ASP A 111 4.50 8.57 -0.21
CA ASP A 111 5.54 9.61 -0.12
C ASP A 111 5.29 10.81 -1.06
N LEU A 112 4.01 11.15 -1.31
CA LEU A 112 3.65 12.29 -2.14
C LEU A 112 4.10 13.60 -1.47
N ASP A 113 5.02 14.31 -2.12
CA ASP A 113 5.43 15.64 -1.71
C ASP A 113 4.20 16.59 -1.66
N PRO A 114 3.90 17.22 -0.51
CA PRO A 114 2.80 18.17 -0.39
C PRO A 114 2.84 19.30 -1.42
N ALA A 115 4.02 19.76 -1.83
CA ALA A 115 4.17 20.78 -2.86
C ALA A 115 3.73 20.26 -4.24
N VAL A 116 4.05 19.01 -4.57
CA VAL A 116 3.61 18.33 -5.80
C VAL A 116 2.10 18.11 -5.77
N ALA A 117 1.54 17.70 -4.63
CA ALA A 117 0.10 17.58 -4.44
C ALA A 117 -0.62 18.92 -4.65
N MET A 118 -0.09 20.01 -4.07
CA MET A 118 -0.65 21.34 -4.23
C MET A 118 -0.58 21.83 -5.68
N HIS A 119 0.54 21.58 -6.37
CA HIS A 119 0.67 21.90 -7.79
C HIS A 119 -0.38 21.19 -8.66
N HIS A 120 -0.59 19.89 -8.42
CA HIS A 120 -1.64 19.13 -9.11
C HIS A 120 -3.05 19.62 -8.75
N LEU A 121 -3.28 20.02 -7.49
CA LEU A 121 -4.56 20.57 -7.06
C LEU A 121 -4.91 21.85 -7.83
N ILE A 122 -3.97 22.80 -7.86
CA ILE A 122 -4.14 24.08 -8.53
C ILE A 122 -4.39 23.90 -10.04
N THR A 123 -3.66 22.97 -10.67
CA THR A 123 -3.79 22.70 -12.12
C THR A 123 -5.03 21.87 -12.48
N ALA A 124 -5.60 21.12 -11.53
CA ALA A 124 -6.78 20.30 -11.73
C ALA A 124 -8.11 21.06 -11.52
N LEU A 125 -8.09 22.13 -10.73
CA LEU A 125 -9.26 22.96 -10.44
C LEU A 125 -9.61 23.88 -11.61
N ARG A 126 -10.90 24.22 -11.74
CA ARG A 126 -11.33 25.25 -12.69
C ARG A 126 -11.03 26.65 -12.17
N PRO A 127 -10.73 27.62 -13.05
CA PRO A 127 -10.57 29.00 -12.64
C PRO A 127 -11.79 29.51 -11.85
N GLY A 128 -11.54 30.12 -10.70
CA GLY A 128 -12.59 30.62 -9.82
C GLY A 128 -12.04 31.18 -8.50
N PRO A 129 -12.92 31.75 -7.66
CA PRO A 129 -12.52 32.41 -6.41
C PRO A 129 -11.70 31.51 -5.49
N PHE A 130 -12.03 30.21 -5.48
CA PHE A 130 -11.34 29.21 -4.68
C PHE A 130 -9.89 29.00 -5.13
N VAL A 131 -9.64 28.86 -6.44
CA VAL A 131 -8.27 28.71 -6.97
C VAL A 131 -7.42 29.94 -6.71
N ASN A 132 -8.01 31.13 -6.83
CA ASN A 132 -7.29 32.38 -6.59
C ASN A 132 -6.80 32.48 -5.13
N SER A 133 -7.64 32.08 -4.17
CA SER A 133 -7.27 32.06 -2.74
C SER A 133 -6.17 31.05 -2.39
N LEU A 134 -5.89 30.08 -3.26
CA LEU A 134 -4.79 29.11 -3.07
C LEU A 134 -3.46 29.61 -3.65
N MET A 135 -3.48 30.69 -4.45
CA MET A 135 -2.30 31.29 -5.08
C MET A 135 -1.81 32.55 -4.36
N GLU A 136 -2.58 33.07 -3.40
CA GLU A 136 -2.21 34.17 -2.48
C GLU A 136 -1.42 33.67 -1.27
#